data_AF-A0A0S7CZ82-F1
#
_entry.id   AF-A0A0S7CZ82-F1
#
_cell.length_a   1.000
_cell.length_b   1.000
_cell.length_c   1.000
_cell.angle_alpha   90.00
_cell.angle_beta   90.00
_cell.angle_gamma   90.00
#
_symmetry.space_group_name_H-M   'P 1'
#
loop_
_entity.id
_entity.type
_entity.pdbx_description
1 polymer ?
#
loop_
_entity_poly.entity_id
_entity_poly.type
_entity_poly.pdbx_seq_one_letter_code
_entity_poly.pdbx_strand_id
1 'polypeptide(L)' 'MHAKPGALVRAGEPLMTLLTDTPEKFDRAKEALEGAVLIAPEGSRPAQRLIIDRIS' A
#
# COMPACT_ATOMS: atom_id res chain seq x y z
N MET A 1 7.58 -1.21 -2.20
CA MET A 1 6.20 -1.69 -2.43
C MET A 1 6.19 -2.48 -3.72
N HIS A 2 5.60 -3.67 -3.72
CA HIS A 2 5.58 -4.58 -4.87
C HIS A 2 4.36 -4.34 -5.76
N ALA A 3 3.21 -4.03 -5.14
CA ALA A 3 1.99 -3.65 -5.85
C ALA A 3 1.77 -2.13 -5.77
N LYS A 4 1.39 -1.52 -6.89
CA LYS A 4 0.94 -0.12 -6.94
C LYS A 4 -0.58 -0.06 -6.66
N PRO A 5 -1.11 1.06 -6.15
CA PRO A 5 -2.56 1.25 -6.07
C PRO A 5 -3.23 0.94 -7.41
N GLY A 6 -4.31 0.16 -7.39
CA GLY A 6 -5.02 -0.30 -8.58
C GLY A 6 -4.40 -1.50 -9.31
N ALA A 7 -3.28 -2.05 -8.85
CA ALA A 7 -2.78 -3.32 -9.36
C ALA A 7 -3.74 -4.47 -8.96
N LEU A 8 -3.95 -5.42 -9.88
CA LEU A 8 -4.55 -6.70 -9.55
C LEU A 8 -3.55 -7.51 -8.73
N VAL A 9 -4.04 -8.14 -7.66
CA VAL A 9 -3.23 -8.96 -6.75
C VAL A 9 -3.97 -10.25 -6.43
N ARG A 10 -3.22 -11.30 -6.07
CA ARG A 10 -3.77 -12.59 -5.63
C ARG A 10 -3.40 -12.88 -4.18
N ALA A 11 -4.20 -13.74 -3.54
CA ALA A 11 -3.89 -14.21 -2.20
C ALA A 11 -2.49 -14.84 -2.15
N GLY A 12 -1.70 -14.48 -1.14
CA GLY A 12 -0.32 -14.93 -0.97
C GLY A 12 0.73 -14.06 -1.68
N GLU A 13 0.34 -13.16 -2.58
CA GLU A 13 1.29 -12.21 -3.18
C GLU A 13 1.69 -11.11 -2.16
N PRO A 14 2.99 -10.89 -1.93
CA PRO A 14 3.43 -9.85 -0.99
C PRO A 14 3.20 -8.45 -1.58
N LEU A 15 2.57 -7.56 -0.81
CA LEU A 15 2.30 -6.18 -1.25
C LEU A 15 3.47 -5.22 -0.98
N MET A 16 4.20 -5.45 0.11
CA MET A 16 5.37 -4.68 0.51
C MET A 16 6.28 -5.54 1.40
N THR A 17 7.55 -5.13 1.52
CA THR A 17 8.50 -5.72 2.46
C THR A 17 8.75 -4.71 3.57
N LEU A 18 8.57 -5.13 4.82
CA LEU A 18 8.90 -4.32 5.98
C LEU A 18 10.37 -4.54 6.34
N LEU A 19 11.18 -3.50 6.15
CA LEU A 19 12.60 -3.49 6.47
C LEU A 19 12.80 -2.85 7.85
N THR A 20 13.60 -3.48 8.70
CA THR A 20 13.94 -2.96 10.03
C THR A 20 15.30 -3.50 10.46
N ASP A 21 16.06 -2.67 11.17
CA ASP A 21 17.25 -3.09 11.90
C ASP A 21 16.94 -3.38 13.39
N THR A 22 15.67 -3.17 13.80
CA THR A 22 15.15 -3.43 15.15
C THR A 22 13.95 -4.38 15.09
N PRO A 23 14.18 -5.71 15.04
CA PRO A 23 13.12 -6.71 14.88
C PRO A 23 12.06 -6.69 15.98
N GLU A 24 12.43 -6.32 17.21
CA GLU A 24 11.54 -6.21 18.36
C GLU A 24 10.42 -5.16 18.19
N LYS A 25 10.51 -4.28 17.19
CA LYS A 25 9.48 -3.29 16.86
C LYS A 25 8.47 -3.77 15.82
N PHE A 26 8.59 -4.99 15.30
CA PHE A 26 7.73 -5.48 14.23
C PHE A 26 6.24 -5.48 14.62
N ASP A 27 5.91 -5.84 15.86
CA ASP A 27 4.51 -5.93 16.27
C ASP A 27 3.82 -4.56 16.25
N ARG A 28 4.48 -3.54 16.83
CA ARG A 28 4.02 -2.15 16.73
C ARG A 28 3.95 -1.67 15.27
N ALA A 29 4.90 -2.07 14.43
CA ALA A 29 4.90 -1.69 13.02
C ALA A 29 3.72 -2.33 12.27
N LYS A 30 3.33 -3.57 12.60
CA LYS A 30 2.14 -4.22 12.05
C LYS A 30 0.86 -3.49 12.48
N GLU A 31 0.75 -3.15 13.77
CA GLU A 31 -0.39 -2.36 14.27
C GLU A 31 -0.56 -1.04 13.52
N ALA A 32 0.55 -0.35 13.23
CA ALA A 32 0.53 0.89 12.47
C ALA A 32 0.16 0.71 10.97
N LEU A 33 0.33 -0.51 10.43
CA LEU A 33 -0.03 -0.85 9.06
C LEU A 33 -1.46 -1.36 8.93
N GLU A 34 -2.19 -1.57 10.02
CA GLU A 34 -3.57 -1.99 9.99
C GLU A 34 -4.41 -0.95 9.21
N GLY A 35 -5.14 -1.41 8.19
CA GLY A 35 -5.91 -0.54 7.29
C GLY A 35 -5.09 0.29 6.28
N ALA A 36 -3.76 0.12 6.19
CA ALA A 36 -2.93 0.88 5.24
C ALA A 36 -3.19 0.52 3.76
N VAL A 37 -3.80 -0.64 3.49
CA VAL A 37 -4.18 -1.08 2.15
C VAL A 37 -5.63 -1.56 2.12
N LEU A 38 -6.35 -1.19 1.06
CA LEU A 38 -7.69 -1.69 0.77
C LEU A 38 -7.64 -2.57 -0.49
N ILE A 39 -8.10 -3.82 -0.36
CA ILE A 39 -8.33 -4.73 -1.50
C ILE A 39 -9.81 -4.60 -1.89
N ALA A 40 -10.07 -4.33 -3.16
CA ALA A 40 -11.42 -4.12 -3.70
C ALA A 40 -11.56 -4.78 -5.08
N PRO A 41 -12.80 -5.00 -5.57
CA PRO A 41 -13.03 -5.53 -6.91
C PRO A 41 -12.35 -4.71 -8.00
N GLU A 42 -12.05 -5.34 -9.14
CA GLU A 42 -11.52 -4.65 -10.31
C GLU A 42 -12.39 -3.46 -10.71
N GLY A 43 -11.77 -2.36 -11.11
CA GLY A 43 -12.47 -1.11 -11.45
C GLY A 43 -12.83 -0.22 -10.25
N SER A 44 -12.65 -0.67 -9.00
CA SER A 44 -12.96 0.13 -7.80
C SER A 44 -11.97 1.27 -7.51
N ARG A 45 -10.93 1.43 -8.34
CA ARG A 45 -9.88 2.43 -8.09
C ARG A 45 -10.43 3.85 -8.35
N PRO A 46 -10.36 4.76 -7.36
CA PRO A 46 -10.72 6.16 -7.60
C PRO A 46 -9.74 6.82 -8.58
N ALA A 47 -10.25 7.74 -9.39
CA ALA A 47 -9.46 8.54 -10.32
C ALA A 47 -8.61 9.59 -9.56
N GLN A 48 -7.48 9.15 -9.01
CA GLN A 48 -6.55 10.02 -8.28
C GLN A 48 -5.42 10.46 -9.21
N ARG A 49 -5.34 11.77 -9.48
CA ARG A 49 -4.20 12.35 -10.20
C ARG A 49 -3.06 12.65 -9.23
N LEU A 50 -1.85 12.27 -9.62
CA LEU A 50 -0.63 12.56 -8.85
C LEU A 50 -0.28 14.05 -8.90
N ILE A 51 -0.51 14.69 -10.05
CA ILE A 51 -0.34 16.14 -10.22
C ILE A 51 -1.73 16.77 -10.17
N ILE A 52 -1.94 17.61 -9.15
CA ILE A 52 -3.19 18.32 -8.95
C ILE A 52 -3.23 19.55 -9.86
N ASP A 53 -2.17 20.37 -9.82
CA ASP A 53 -2.04 21.58 -10.63
C ASP A 53 -0.56 21.97 -10.86
N ARG A 54 -0.30 22.89 -11.79
CA ARG A 54 1.01 23.54 -12.01
C ARG A 54 0.82 25.06 -12.01
N ILE A 55 1.54 25.74 -11.12
CA ILE A 55 1.57 27.21 -11.07
C ILE A 55 2.77 27.70 -11.89
N SER A 56 2.56 28.68 -12.76
CA SER A 56 3.56 29.32 -13.63
C SER A 56 3.76 30.78 -13.30
#